data_AF-A0A1Q7B9B9-F1
#
_entry.id   AF-A0A1Q7B9B9-F1
#
_cell.length_a   1.000
_cell.length_b   1.000
_cell.length_c   1.000
_cell.angle_alpha   90.00
_cell.angle_beta   90.00
_cell.angle_gamma   90.00
#
_symmetry.space_group_name_H-M   'P 1'
#
loop_
_entity.id
_entity.type
_entity.pdbx_description
1 polymer ?
#
loop_
_entity_poly.entity_id
_entity_poly.type
_entity_poly.pdbx_seq_one_letter_code
_entity_poly.pdbx_strand_id
1 'polypeptide(L)'
;MAKRPTDFAQQNTERAFEVTSYSLNWMREMAERNLNQSKAALEDLLTITRKAVDDMDHQAAVIREHSISVMEETLSNTFDFAHKLVHMKEPQELAQLQSEFVSRQAQVVGNQTKELGHSIAQGASEVAKTAMREAAESSRRQSAAA
;
A
#
# COMPACT_ATOMS: atom_id res chain seq x y z
N MET A 1 61.15 7.50 4.65
CA MET A 1 60.49 6.65 5.67
C MET A 1 59.48 5.77 4.96
N ALA A 2 59.70 4.46 4.90
CA ALA A 2 58.76 3.52 4.28
C ALA A 2 57.63 3.23 5.26
N LYS A 3 56.38 3.60 4.91
CA LYS A 3 55.18 3.18 5.66
C LYS A 3 55.18 1.65 5.77
N ARG A 4 55.05 1.12 6.98
CA ARG A 4 55.19 -0.32 7.22
C ARG A 4 54.00 -1.06 6.62
N PRO A 5 54.17 -2.27 6.08
CA PRO A 5 53.06 -3.08 5.55
C PRO A 5 51.94 -3.32 6.58
N THR A 6 52.25 -3.30 7.87
CA THR A 6 51.30 -3.36 8.97
C THR A 6 50.32 -2.18 9.01
N ASP A 7 50.80 -0.96 8.70
CA ASP A 7 49.96 0.26 8.70
C ASP A 7 48.94 0.22 7.54
N PHE A 8 49.33 -0.34 6.40
CA PHE A 8 48.44 -0.50 5.25
C PHE A 8 47.35 -1.55 5.50
N ALA A 9 47.70 -2.69 6.10
CA ALA A 9 46.73 -3.70 6.47
C ALA A 9 45.71 -3.14 7.47
N GLN A 10 46.20 -2.45 8.50
CA GLN A 10 45.36 -1.88 9.56
C GLN A 10 44.44 -0.77 9.04
N GLN A 11 44.96 0.15 8.21
CA GLN A 11 44.17 1.20 7.57
C GLN A 11 43.09 0.63 6.64
N ASN A 12 43.38 -0.49 5.96
CA ASN A 12 42.41 -1.13 5.08
C ASN A 12 41.29 -1.83 5.87
N THR A 13 41.65 -2.45 7.01
CA THR A 13 40.68 -3.06 7.94
C THR A 13 39.79 -1.99 8.58
N GLU A 14 40.34 -0.86 9.01
CA GLU A 14 39.58 0.25 9.59
C GLU A 14 38.55 0.81 8.60
N ARG A 15 38.94 1.04 7.33
CA ARG A 15 38.01 1.48 6.28
C ARG A 15 36.93 0.45 5.97
N ALA A 16 37.27 -0.85 5.96
CA ALA A 16 36.29 -1.90 5.74
C ALA A 16 35.26 -1.97 6.89
N PHE A 17 35.71 -1.79 8.13
CA PHE A 17 34.82 -1.70 9.29
C PHE A 17 33.91 -0.48 9.24
N GLU A 18 34.45 0.67 8.86
CA GLU A 18 33.69 1.92 8.72
C GLU A 18 32.59 1.78 7.66
N VAL A 19 32.92 1.31 6.45
CA VAL A 19 31.94 1.05 5.38
C VAL A 19 30.88 0.04 5.80
N THR A 20 31.28 -1.04 6.49
CA THR A 20 30.35 -2.07 6.98
C THR A 20 29.40 -1.50 8.03
N SER A 21 29.93 -0.72 8.99
CA SER A 21 29.12 -0.08 10.03
C SER A 21 28.11 0.92 9.45
N TYR A 22 28.52 1.71 8.46
CA TYR A 22 27.65 2.63 7.75
C TYR A 22 26.53 1.90 7.01
N SER A 23 26.86 0.85 6.26
CA SER A 23 25.90 -0.01 5.56
C SER A 23 24.88 -0.64 6.52
N LEU A 24 25.34 -1.20 7.65
CA LEU A 24 24.47 -1.81 8.65
C LEU A 24 23.53 -0.79 9.30
N ASN A 25 24.04 0.39 9.64
CA ASN A 25 23.21 1.44 10.23
C ASN A 25 22.16 1.95 9.22
N TRP A 26 22.56 2.16 7.97
CA TRP A 26 21.64 2.57 6.91
C TRP A 26 20.53 1.54 6.65
N MET A 27 20.87 0.23 6.57
CA MET A 27 19.86 -0.83 6.42
C MET A 27 18.89 -0.87 7.61
N ARG A 28 19.38 -0.67 8.83
CA ARG A 28 18.55 -0.58 10.04
C ARG A 28 17.58 0.59 9.94
N GLU A 29 18.06 1.80 9.63
CA GLU A 29 17.20 2.99 9.51
C GLU A 29 16.12 2.80 8.44
N MET A 30 16.45 2.18 7.31
CA MET A 30 15.48 1.88 6.25
C MET A 30 14.47 0.83 6.71
N ALA A 31 14.89 -0.23 7.41
CA ALA A 31 13.97 -1.21 7.97
C ALA A 31 13.02 -0.58 9.00
N GLU A 32 13.53 0.27 9.90
CA GLU A 32 12.73 1.01 10.87
C GLU A 32 11.69 1.92 10.20
N ARG A 33 12.09 2.64 9.15
CA ARG A 33 11.17 3.47 8.35
C ARG A 33 10.07 2.63 7.70
N ASN A 34 10.40 1.50 7.08
CA ASN A 34 9.41 0.62 6.45
C ASN A 34 8.43 0.01 7.47
N LEU A 35 8.93 -0.39 8.65
CA LEU A 35 8.09 -0.88 9.75
C LEU A 35 7.14 0.21 10.27
N ASN A 36 7.64 1.43 10.47
CA ASN A 36 6.82 2.56 10.90
C ASN A 36 5.74 2.92 9.87
N GLN A 37 6.08 2.91 8.58
CA GLN A 37 5.11 3.11 7.49
C GLN A 37 4.04 2.01 7.48
N SER A 38 4.45 0.76 7.68
CA SER A 38 3.51 -0.37 7.75
C SER A 38 2.55 -0.25 8.94
N LYS A 39 3.06 0.17 10.10
CA LYS A 39 2.24 0.46 11.27
C LYS A 39 1.23 1.59 10.98
N ALA A 40 1.66 2.67 10.35
CA ALA A 40 0.79 3.78 10.01
C ALA A 40 -0.35 3.37 9.05
N ALA A 41 -0.04 2.58 8.01
CA ALA A 41 -1.06 2.07 7.09
C ALA A 41 -2.11 1.19 7.80
N LEU A 42 -1.69 0.38 8.80
CA LEU A 42 -2.62 -0.39 9.62
C LEU A 42 -3.49 0.50 10.52
N GLU A 43 -2.94 1.58 11.09
CA GLU A 43 -3.71 2.55 11.88
C GLU A 43 -4.76 3.28 11.03
N ASP A 44 -4.40 3.64 9.79
CA ASP A 44 -5.33 4.23 8.83
C ASP A 44 -6.46 3.23 8.49
N LEU A 45 -6.16 1.94 8.33
CA LEU A 45 -7.16 0.88 8.07
C LEU A 45 -8.21 0.81 9.16
N LEU A 46 -7.76 0.76 10.41
CA LEU A 46 -8.65 0.69 11.57
C LEU A 46 -9.52 1.94 11.64
N THR A 47 -8.97 3.11 11.29
CA THR A 47 -9.71 4.37 11.26
C THR A 47 -10.80 4.39 10.20
N ILE A 48 -10.49 3.95 8.97
CA ILE A 48 -11.48 3.89 7.88
C ILE A 48 -12.55 2.85 8.20
N THR A 49 -12.15 1.68 8.70
CA THR A 49 -13.06 0.62 9.10
C THR A 49 -14.06 1.11 10.14
N ARG A 50 -13.60 1.83 11.17
CA ARG A 50 -14.45 2.45 12.20
C ARG A 50 -15.40 3.48 11.61
N LYS A 51 -14.89 4.45 10.84
CA LYS A 51 -15.71 5.50 10.20
C LYS A 51 -16.82 4.91 9.34
N ALA A 52 -16.50 3.90 8.55
CA ALA A 52 -17.50 3.26 7.71
C ALA A 52 -18.49 2.42 8.52
N VAL A 53 -18.18 1.96 9.76
CA VAL A 53 -19.15 1.17 10.59
C VAL A 53 -20.20 2.13 11.14
N ASP A 54 -19.78 3.36 11.44
CA ASP A 54 -20.67 4.43 11.89
C ASP A 54 -21.60 4.90 10.74
N ASP A 55 -21.14 4.85 9.48
CA ASP A 55 -21.96 5.10 8.28
C ASP A 55 -22.69 3.82 7.83
N MET A 56 -23.96 3.66 8.18
CA MET A 56 -24.80 2.47 7.86
C MET A 56 -25.15 2.29 6.37
N ASP A 57 -24.46 2.98 5.45
CA ASP A 57 -24.82 3.03 4.02
C ASP A 57 -24.00 2.02 3.17
N HIS A 58 -24.61 1.50 2.11
CA HIS A 58 -23.97 0.56 1.17
C HIS A 58 -22.71 1.17 0.51
N GLN A 59 -22.73 2.48 0.25
CA GLN A 59 -21.57 3.21 -0.27
C GLN A 59 -20.40 3.20 0.71
N ALA A 60 -20.67 3.24 2.03
CA ALA A 60 -19.64 3.16 3.05
C ALA A 60 -18.99 1.77 3.08
N ALA A 61 -19.73 0.69 2.82
CA ALA A 61 -19.17 -0.66 2.69
C ALA A 61 -18.18 -0.77 1.52
N VAL A 62 -18.54 -0.25 0.34
CA VAL A 62 -17.66 -0.23 -0.85
C VAL A 62 -16.40 0.58 -0.60
N ILE A 63 -16.51 1.77 -0.03
CA ILE A 63 -15.35 2.63 0.30
C ILE A 63 -14.43 1.95 1.31
N ARG A 64 -15.01 1.24 2.28
CA ARG A 64 -14.26 0.51 3.30
C ARG A 64 -13.45 -0.62 2.68
N GLU A 65 -14.08 -1.52 1.96
CA GLU A 65 -13.45 -2.67 1.30
C GLU A 65 -12.34 -2.19 0.35
N HIS A 66 -12.62 -1.13 -0.40
CA HIS A 66 -11.64 -0.48 -1.25
C HIS A 66 -10.41 0.02 -0.48
N SER A 67 -10.64 0.69 0.65
CA SER A 67 -9.55 1.20 1.48
C SER A 67 -8.72 0.08 2.10
N ILE A 68 -9.35 -1.04 2.46
CA ILE A 68 -8.65 -2.25 2.91
C ILE A 68 -7.71 -2.74 1.79
N SER A 69 -8.23 -2.88 0.58
CA SER A 69 -7.48 -3.35 -0.59
C SER A 69 -6.26 -2.46 -0.89
N VAL A 70 -6.43 -1.14 -0.93
CA VAL A 70 -5.33 -0.17 -1.12
C VAL A 70 -4.24 -0.35 -0.05
N MET A 71 -4.64 -0.57 1.20
CA MET A 71 -3.70 -0.75 2.31
C MET A 71 -2.98 -2.08 2.26
N GLU A 72 -3.67 -3.17 1.94
CA GLU A 72 -3.07 -4.49 1.75
C GLU A 72 -2.01 -4.45 0.65
N GLU A 73 -2.33 -3.86 -0.50
CA GLU A 73 -1.38 -3.73 -1.61
C GLU A 73 -0.20 -2.82 -1.25
N THR A 74 -0.45 -1.71 -0.54
CA THR A 74 0.60 -0.80 -0.09
C THR A 74 1.54 -1.49 0.91
N LEU A 75 0.98 -2.19 1.90
CA LEU A 75 1.76 -2.97 2.87
C LEU A 75 2.59 -4.05 2.19
N SER A 76 2.00 -4.81 1.27
CA SER A 76 2.72 -5.83 0.51
C SER A 76 3.88 -5.23 -0.28
N ASN A 77 3.68 -4.09 -0.94
CA ASN A 77 4.74 -3.41 -1.68
C ASN A 77 5.87 -2.90 -0.77
N THR A 78 5.52 -2.36 0.40
CA THR A 78 6.49 -1.93 1.43
C THR A 78 7.31 -3.11 1.96
N PHE A 79 6.68 -4.25 2.27
CA PHE A 79 7.40 -5.44 2.72
C PHE A 79 8.30 -6.02 1.63
N ASP A 80 7.83 -6.08 0.38
CA ASP A 80 8.65 -6.54 -0.74
C ASP A 80 9.87 -5.63 -0.95
N PHE A 81 9.69 -4.31 -0.87
CA PHE A 81 10.77 -3.35 -0.97
C PHE A 81 11.78 -3.52 0.17
N ALA A 82 11.30 -3.62 1.41
CA ALA A 82 12.16 -3.84 2.58
C ALA A 82 12.94 -5.17 2.46
N HIS A 83 12.27 -6.25 2.02
CA HIS A 83 12.89 -7.55 1.80
C HIS A 83 14.01 -7.47 0.75
N LYS A 84 13.76 -6.82 -0.39
CA LYS A 84 14.79 -6.63 -1.42
C LYS A 84 15.94 -5.75 -0.91
N LEU A 85 15.63 -4.72 -0.13
CA LEU A 85 16.62 -3.77 0.39
C LEU A 85 17.60 -4.44 1.36
N VAL A 86 17.15 -5.36 2.23
CA VAL A 86 18.05 -6.08 3.15
C VAL A 86 18.89 -7.18 2.46
N HIS A 87 18.49 -7.61 1.26
CA HIS A 87 19.24 -8.58 0.45
C HIS A 87 20.12 -7.92 -0.62
N MET A 88 20.09 -6.59 -0.71
CA MET A 88 20.83 -5.82 -1.69
C MET A 88 22.33 -6.01 -1.48
N LYS A 89 23.07 -6.29 -2.55
CA LYS A 89 24.53 -6.51 -2.49
C LYS A 89 25.30 -5.27 -2.86
N GLU A 90 24.76 -4.50 -3.80
CA GLU A 90 25.39 -3.31 -4.36
C GLU A 90 24.48 -2.08 -4.18
N PRO A 91 25.00 -0.93 -3.70
CA PRO A 91 24.23 0.31 -3.56
C PRO A 91 23.53 0.79 -4.84
N GLN A 92 24.05 0.42 -6.00
CA GLN A 92 23.51 0.76 -7.32
C GLN A 92 22.13 0.13 -7.56
N GLU A 93 21.83 -1.00 -6.91
CA GLU A 93 20.53 -1.67 -7.00
C GLU A 93 19.40 -0.82 -6.37
N LEU A 94 19.72 0.11 -5.45
CA LEU A 94 18.73 0.92 -4.75
C LEU A 94 17.87 1.76 -5.69
N ALA A 95 18.46 2.35 -6.73
CA ALA A 95 17.73 3.17 -7.68
C ALA A 95 16.68 2.34 -8.44
N GLN A 96 17.02 1.09 -8.76
CA GLN A 96 16.10 0.16 -9.38
C GLN A 96 14.98 -0.23 -8.39
N LEU A 97 15.32 -0.59 -7.15
CA LEU A 97 14.34 -0.95 -6.13
C LEU A 97 13.36 0.21 -5.85
N GLN A 98 13.86 1.45 -5.82
CA GLN A 98 13.04 2.63 -5.62
C GLN A 98 12.13 2.90 -6.82
N SER A 99 12.61 2.69 -8.05
CA SER A 99 11.80 2.77 -9.26
C SER A 99 10.69 1.72 -9.28
N GLU A 100 11.01 0.47 -8.93
CA GLU A 100 10.03 -0.62 -8.82
C GLU A 100 8.96 -0.30 -7.78
N PHE A 101 9.36 0.17 -6.59
CA PHE A 101 8.44 0.54 -5.52
C PHE A 101 7.46 1.65 -5.94
N VAL A 102 7.98 2.73 -6.53
CA VAL A 102 7.16 3.87 -7.00
C VAL A 102 6.23 3.45 -8.13
N SER A 103 6.74 2.67 -9.09
CA SER A 103 5.91 2.15 -10.19
C SER A 103 4.75 1.32 -9.68
N ARG A 104 5.01 0.43 -8.71
CA ARG A 104 3.97 -0.41 -8.11
C ARG A 104 2.97 0.40 -7.30
N GLN A 105 3.43 1.39 -6.53
CA GLN A 105 2.53 2.29 -5.80
C GLN A 105 1.61 3.08 -6.74
N ALA A 106 2.13 3.52 -7.89
CA ALA A 106 1.32 4.19 -8.92
C ALA A 106 0.29 3.24 -9.55
N GLN A 107 0.63 1.96 -9.74
CA GLN A 107 -0.31 0.94 -10.21
C GLN A 107 -1.41 0.68 -9.20
N VAL A 108 -1.08 0.53 -7.92
CA VAL A 108 -2.05 0.38 -6.82
C VAL A 108 -3.05 1.54 -6.88
N VAL A 109 -2.57 2.79 -6.78
CA VAL A 109 -3.47 3.95 -6.80
C VAL A 109 -4.30 4.02 -8.08
N GLY A 110 -3.69 3.76 -9.24
CA GLY A 110 -4.37 3.86 -10.53
C GLY A 110 -5.44 2.79 -10.77
N ASN A 111 -5.17 1.55 -10.38
CA ASN A 111 -6.12 0.44 -10.51
C ASN A 111 -7.25 0.58 -9.51
N GLN A 112 -6.87 0.82 -8.24
CA GLN A 112 -7.81 0.99 -7.15
C GLN A 112 -8.80 2.13 -7.43
N THR A 113 -8.34 3.30 -7.89
CA THR A 113 -9.24 4.42 -8.24
C THR A 113 -10.27 4.04 -9.32
N LYS A 114 -9.87 3.25 -10.33
CA LYS A 114 -10.78 2.80 -11.40
C LYS A 114 -11.81 1.82 -10.86
N GLU A 115 -11.39 0.87 -10.04
CA GLU A 115 -12.26 -0.13 -9.43
C GLU A 115 -13.29 0.51 -8.49
N LEU A 116 -12.87 1.45 -7.63
CA LEU A 116 -13.78 2.20 -6.77
C LEU A 116 -14.87 2.93 -7.59
N GLY A 117 -14.47 3.62 -8.66
CA GLY A 117 -15.41 4.31 -9.54
C GLY A 117 -16.41 3.36 -10.20
N HIS A 118 -15.95 2.17 -10.61
CA HIS A 118 -16.81 1.14 -11.18
C HIS A 118 -17.82 0.59 -10.15
N SER A 119 -17.36 0.24 -8.95
CA SER A 119 -18.20 -0.29 -7.88
C SER A 119 -19.28 0.71 -7.44
N ILE A 120 -18.93 2.00 -7.32
CA ILE A 120 -19.91 3.05 -7.01
C ILE A 120 -20.95 3.19 -8.13
N ALA A 121 -20.51 3.20 -9.40
CA ALA A 121 -21.43 3.31 -10.54
C ALA A 121 -22.38 2.10 -10.66
N GLN A 122 -21.87 0.90 -10.43
CA GLN A 122 -22.68 -0.33 -10.39
C GLN A 122 -23.70 -0.29 -9.26
N GLY A 123 -23.28 0.08 -8.04
CA GLY A 123 -24.19 0.21 -6.89
C GLY A 123 -25.33 1.19 -7.16
N ALA A 124 -25.03 2.36 -7.73
CA ALA A 124 -26.04 3.34 -8.12
C ALA A 124 -27.01 2.80 -9.19
N SER A 125 -26.51 2.02 -10.17
CA SER A 125 -27.33 1.41 -11.21
C SER A 125 -28.31 0.37 -10.65
N GLU A 126 -27.86 -0.47 -9.72
CA GLU A 126 -28.71 -1.50 -9.10
C GLU A 126 -29.81 -0.90 -8.21
N VAL A 127 -29.50 0.18 -7.48
CA VAL A 127 -30.52 0.95 -6.73
C VAL A 127 -31.59 1.50 -7.68
N ALA A 128 -31.18 2.12 -8.79
CA ALA A 128 -32.11 2.65 -9.78
C ALA A 128 -32.99 1.55 -10.41
N LYS A 129 -32.41 0.40 -10.76
CA LYS A 129 -33.17 -0.75 -11.30
C LYS A 129 -34.17 -1.31 -10.29
N THR A 130 -33.79 -1.37 -9.02
CA THR A 130 -34.66 -1.85 -7.94
C THR A 130 -35.86 -0.93 -7.76
N ALA A 131 -35.63 0.39 -7.67
CA ALA A 131 -36.70 1.37 -7.59
C ALA A 131 -37.65 1.32 -8.81
N MET A 132 -37.11 1.14 -10.03
CA MET A 132 -37.92 0.98 -11.24
C MET A 132 -38.77 -0.30 -11.21
N ARG A 133 -38.24 -1.42 -10.71
CA ARG A 133 -39.00 -2.67 -10.55
C ARG A 133 -40.12 -2.53 -9.54
N GLU A 134 -39.85 -1.92 -8.39
CA GLU A 134 -40.87 -1.66 -7.35
C GLU A 134 -41.99 -0.74 -7.87
N ALA A 135 -41.64 0.31 -8.62
CA ALA A 135 -42.62 1.19 -9.26
C ALA A 135 -43.47 0.46 -10.31
N ALA A 136 -42.86 -0.43 -11.11
CA ALA A 136 -43.58 -1.23 -12.09
C ALA A 136 -44.51 -2.27 -11.44
N GLU A 137 -44.08 -2.88 -10.33
CA GLU A 137 -44.90 -3.83 -9.57
C GLU A 137 -46.06 -3.16 -8.83
N SER A 138 -45.86 -1.98 -8.25
CA SER A 138 -46.93 -1.22 -7.59
C SER A 138 -48.01 -0.79 -8.59
N SER A 139 -47.62 -0.35 -9.78
CA SER A 139 -48.53 0.00 -10.87
C SER A 139 -49.36 -1.20 -11.35
N ARG A 140 -48.73 -2.38 -11.50
CA ARG A 140 -49.44 -3.62 -11.87
C ARG A 140 -50.43 -4.09 -10.80
N ARG A 141 -50.09 -3.92 -9.51
CA ARG A 141 -51.00 -4.27 -8.41
C ARG A 141 -52.21 -3.33 -8.35
N GLN A 142 -52.02 -2.03 -8.61
CA GLN A 142 -53.12 -1.07 -8.70
C GLN A 142 -54.06 -1.36 -9.89
N SER A 143 -53.52 -1.74 -11.04
CA SER A 143 -54.33 -2.07 -12.22
C SER A 143 -55.10 -3.39 -12.09
N ALA A 144 -54.66 -4.30 -11.23
CA ALA A 144 -55.35 -5.58 -10.98
C ALA A 144 -56.43 -5.49 -9.87
N ALA A 145 -56.44 -4.39 -9.12
CA ALA A 145 -57.39 -4.12 -8.03
C ALA A 145 -58.53 -3.16 -8.43
N ALA A 146 -58.49 -2.63 -9.66
CA ALA A 146 -59.53 -1.79 -10.27
C ALA A 146 -60.37 -2.61 -11.25
#